data_AF-A0A954I370-F1
#
_entry.id   AF-A0A954I370-F1
#
_cell.length_a   1.000
_cell.length_b   1.000
_cell.length_c   1.000
_cell.angle_alpha   90.00
_cell.angle_beta   90.00
_cell.angle_gamma   90.00
#
_symmetry.space_group_name_H-M   'P 1'
#
loop_
_entity.id
_entity.type
_entity.pdbx_description
1 polymer ?
#
loop_
_entity_poly.entity_id
_entity_poly.type
_entity_poly.pdbx_seq_one_letter_code
_entity_poly.pdbx_strand_id
1 'polypeptide(L)' 'GGSIHFTPGQAYDEADNGNRSRVHWDLVFIQTSEFGGGELLFDGEVIRRDGKFLPPDLQPLNVGL' A
#
# COMPACT_ATOMS: atom_id res chain seq x y z
N GLY A 1 4.40 7.54 -7.32
CA GLY A 1 3.59 6.60 -6.52
C GLY A 1 4.37 5.32 -6.29
N GLY A 2 3.76 4.29 -5.72
CA GLY A 2 4.41 2.98 -5.56
C GLY A 2 4.86 2.61 -4.14
N SER A 3 4.35 3.29 -3.12
CA SER A 3 4.49 2.88 -1.72
C SER A 3 3.18 2.35 -1.15
N ILE A 4 3.26 1.63 -0.04
CA ILE A 4 2.15 1.43 0.89
C ILE A 4 2.49 2.11 2.21
N HIS A 5 1.47 2.45 3.00
CA HIS A 5 1.66 2.74 4.41
C HIS A 5 1.04 1.63 5.26
N PHE A 6 1.66 1.37 6.40
CA PHE A 6 1.10 0.54 7.45
C PHE A 6 1.16 1.32 8.75
N THR A 7 0.03 1.37 9.44
CA THR A 7 -0.15 2.25 10.59
C THR A 7 -0.46 1.44 11.84
N PRO A 8 0.55 1.10 12.67
CA PRO A 8 0.31 0.57 14.01
C PRO A 8 -0.35 1.64 14.90
N GLY A 9 -1.34 1.21 15.69
CA GLY A 9 -1.95 2.02 16.74
C GLY A 9 -3.42 2.34 16.51
N GLN A 10 -3.85 3.55 16.85
CA GLN A 10 -5.25 3.95 16.92
C GLN A 10 -5.93 3.79 15.56
N ALA A 11 -6.96 2.94 15.51
CA ALA A 11 -7.84 2.84 14.36
C ALA A 11 -8.75 4.08 14.26
N TYR A 12 -9.10 4.44 13.03
CA TYR A 12 -10.15 5.41 12.75
C TYR A 12 -11.53 4.79 13.00
N ASP A 13 -12.52 5.62 13.30
CA ASP A 13 -13.90 5.16 13.54
C ASP A 13 -14.54 4.59 12.27
N GLU A 14 -14.22 5.16 11.10
CA GLU A 14 -14.73 4.73 9.78
C GLU A 14 -14.09 3.43 9.27
N ALA A 15 -12.92 3.07 9.81
CA ALA A 15 -12.15 1.87 9.45
C ALA A 15 -11.76 1.08 10.71
N ASP A 16 -12.71 0.95 11.63
CA ASP A 16 -12.47 0.38 12.93
C ASP A 16 -12.13 -1.11 12.85
N ASN A 17 -10.99 -1.48 13.44
CA ASN A 17 -10.54 -2.87 13.61
C ASN A 17 -10.38 -3.25 15.09
N GLY A 18 -10.88 -2.43 16.00
CA GLY A 18 -10.79 -2.60 17.45
C GLY A 18 -9.48 -2.13 18.09
N ASN A 19 -8.49 -1.70 17.31
CA ASN A 19 -7.23 -1.20 17.89
C ASN A 19 -7.45 0.18 18.53
N ARG A 20 -7.12 0.28 19.82
CA ARG A 20 -7.23 1.50 20.62
C ARG A 20 -5.88 1.83 21.22
N SER A 21 -5.35 2.99 20.88
CA SER A 21 -4.01 3.42 21.28
C SER A 21 -3.94 4.94 21.40
N ARG A 22 -2.98 5.45 22.17
CA ARG A 22 -2.65 6.88 22.18
C ARG A 22 -1.74 7.30 21.04
N VAL A 23 -1.23 6.33 20.28
CA VAL A 23 -0.31 6.53 19.17
C VAL A 23 -0.98 6.09 17.89
N HIS A 24 -0.73 6.85 16.82
CA HIS A 24 -1.05 6.53 15.45
C HIS A 24 0.19 6.92 14.63
N TRP A 25 0.89 5.93 14.07
CA TRP A 25 2.17 6.18 13.42
C TRP A 25 2.23 5.53 12.05
N ASP A 26 2.32 6.35 11.01
CA ASP A 26 2.44 5.88 9.63
C ASP A 26 3.87 5.45 9.30
N LEU A 27 4.03 4.18 8.94
CA LEU A 27 5.27 3.66 8.34
C LEU A 27 5.08 3.55 6.84
N VAL A 28 5.99 4.15 6.07
CA VAL A 28 5.95 4.12 4.60
C VAL A 28 6.92 3.06 4.09
N PHE A 29 6.44 2.16 3.25
CA PHE A 29 7.26 1.19 2.53
C PHE A 29 7.25 1.51 1.04
N ILE A 30 8.36 2.05 0.53
CA ILE A 30 8.56 2.35 -0.89
C ILE A 30 8.91 1.04 -1.61
N GLN A 31 8.15 0.70 -2.64
CA GLN A 31 8.32 -0.53 -3.41
C GLN A 31 8.62 -0.21 -4.89
N THR A 32 9.24 0.92 -5.21
CA THR A 32 9.75 1.17 -6.57
C THR A 32 11.08 0.44 -6.75
N SER A 33 11.43 0.12 -7.99
CA SER A 33 12.67 -0.62 -8.30
C SER A 33 13.93 0.04 -7.75
N GLU A 34 14.00 1.37 -7.71
CA GLU A 34 15.11 2.14 -7.13
C GLU A 34 15.34 1.85 -5.64
N PHE A 35 14.28 1.49 -4.90
CA PHE A 35 14.31 1.23 -3.47
C PHE A 35 14.20 -0.26 -3.13
N GLY A 36 14.56 -1.14 -4.07
CA GLY A 36 14.55 -2.60 -3.87
C GLY A 36 13.27 -3.30 -4.34
N GLY A 37 12.29 -2.55 -4.86
CA GLY A 37 11.10 -3.11 -5.49
C GLY A 37 10.12 -3.76 -4.51
N GLY A 38 9.26 -4.61 -5.05
CA GLY A 38 8.35 -5.42 -4.25
C GLY A 38 7.01 -5.70 -4.93
N GLU A 39 6.24 -6.59 -4.32
CA GLU A 39 4.92 -6.98 -4.80
C GLU A 39 3.85 -6.62 -3.76
N LEU A 40 2.66 -6.29 -4.25
CA LEU A 40 1.44 -6.17 -3.46
C LEU A 40 0.44 -7.18 -4.00
N LEU A 41 -0.04 -8.06 -3.11
CA LEU A 41 -0.95 -9.14 -3.46
C LEU A 41 -2.29 -8.94 -2.76
N PHE A 42 -3.38 -9.09 -3.50
CA PHE A 42 -4.74 -9.22 -2.96
C PHE A 42 -5.24 -10.63 -3.26
N ASP A 43 -5.67 -11.36 -2.23
CA ASP A 43 -6.20 -12.73 -2.35
C ASP A 43 -5.30 -13.71 -3.13
N GLY A 44 -3.98 -13.50 -3.07
CA GLY A 44 -2.98 -14.28 -3.79
C GLY A 44 -2.66 -13.81 -5.20
N GLU A 45 -3.36 -12.80 -5.73
CA GLU A 45 -3.08 -12.18 -7.03
C GLU A 45 -2.17 -10.95 -6.88
N VAL A 46 -1.11 -10.87 -7.69
CA VAL A 46 -0.21 -9.71 -7.71
C VAL A 46 -0.87 -8.53 -8.43
N ILE A 47 -1.32 -7.53 -7.67
CA ILE A 47 -1.97 -6.33 -8.21
C ILE A 47 -0.99 -5.21 -8.56
N ARG A 48 0.19 -5.19 -7.92
CA ARG A 48 1.24 -4.19 -8.13
C ARG A 48 2.61 -4.83 -8.00
N ARG A 49 3.52 -4.52 -8.91
CA ARG A 49 4.95 -4.88 -8.83
C ARG A 49 5.81 -3.67 -9.13
N ASP A 50 6.82 -3.44 -8.31
CA ASP A 50 7.82 -2.38 -8.47
C ASP A 50 7.23 -0.98 -8.68
N GLY A 51 6.12 -0.69 -7.98
CA GLY A 51 5.44 0.60 -8.07
C GLY A 51 4.35 0.70 -9.15
N LYS A 52 4.18 -0.31 -10.02
CA LYS A 52 3.25 -0.28 -11.16
C LYS A 52 2.12 -1.29 -11.02
N PHE A 53 0.88 -0.85 -11.26
CA PHE A 53 -0.30 -1.71 -11.28
C PHE A 53 -0.26 -2.63 -12.51
N LEU A 54 -0.53 -3.92 -12.29
CA LEU A 54 -0.47 -4.95 -13.33
C LEU A 54 -1.82 -5.23 -14.01
N PRO A 55 -2.94 -5.38 -13.26
CA PRO A 55 -4.23 -5.71 -13.87
C PRO A 55 -4.63 -4.69 -14.94
N PRO A 56 -5.13 -5.11 -16.12
CA PRO A 56 -5.46 -4.22 -17.23
C PRO A 56 -6.34 -3.03 -16.82
N ASP A 57 -7.36 -3.29 -16.00
CA ASP A 57 -8.31 -2.27 -15.55
C ASP A 57 -7.69 -1.25 -14.59
N LEU A 58 -6.56 -1.58 -13.96
CA LEU A 58 -5.82 -0.71 -13.05
C LEU A 58 -4.65 0.02 -13.73
N GLN A 59 -4.29 -0.35 -14.96
CA GLN A 59 -3.19 0.31 -15.68
C GLN A 59 -3.38 1.82 -15.90
N PRO A 60 -4.61 2.37 -16.04
CA PRO A 60 -4.78 3.83 -16.08
C PRO A 60 -4.26 4.55 -14.83
N LEU A 61 -4.14 3.88 -13.68
CA LEU A 61 -3.55 4.43 -12.45
C LEU A 61 -2.02 4.59 -12.54
N ASN A 62 -1.39 4.03 -13.57
CA ASN A 62 0.05 4.19 -13.82
C ASN A 62 0.41 5.49 -14.54
N VAL A 63 -0.57 6.27 -15.00
CA VAL A 63 -0.31 7.52 -15.70
C VAL A 63 0.34 8.52 -14.74
N GLY A 64 1.56 8.96 -15.07
CA GLY A 64 2.35 9.88 -14.24
C GLY A 64 3.12 9.21 -13.09
N LEU A 65 3.12 7.87 -13.01
CA LEU A 65 3.99 7.10 -12.12
C LEU A 65 5.39 6.87 -12.69
#